data_AF-A0A8I1Q529-F1
#
_entry.id   AF-A0A8I1Q529-F1
#
_cell.length_a   1.000
_cell.length_b   1.000
_cell.length_c   1.000
_cell.angle_alpha   90.00
_cell.angle_beta   90.00
_cell.angle_gamma   90.00
#
_symmetry.space_group_name_H-M   'P 1'
#
loop_
_entity.id
_entity.type
_entity.pdbx_description
1 polymer ?
#
loop_
_entity_poly.entity_id
_entity_poly.type
_entity_poly.pdbx_seq_one_letter_code
_entity_poly.pdbx_strand_id
1 'polypeptide(L)' 'MNLIECVAQVMGEDEEHSDKQSDYLTELYRNSHYQQEIDSVFICLCGYSLKSLIEMVE' A
#
# COMPACT_ATOMS: atom_id res chain seq x y z
N MET A 1 20.34 2.58 5.51
CA MET A 1 18.88 2.61 5.34
C MET A 1 18.49 1.47 4.41
N ASN A 2 17.76 0.48 4.88
CA ASN A 2 17.18 -0.55 4.03
C ASN A 2 15.96 0.02 3.26
N LEU A 3 15.41 -0.73 2.30
CA LEU A 3 14.32 -0.23 1.47
C LEU A 3 13.08 0.13 2.30
N ILE A 4 12.78 -0.61 3.37
CA ILE A 4 11.63 -0.36 4.24
C ILE A 4 11.83 0.92 5.05
N GLU A 5 13.01 1.10 5.63
CA GLU A 5 13.38 2.32 6.35
C GLU A 5 13.30 3.55 5.43
N CYS A 6 13.66 3.41 4.16
CA CYS A 6 13.55 4.47 3.15
C CYS A 6 12.10 4.83 2.86
N VAL A 7 11.25 3.82 2.61
CA VAL A 7 9.82 4.01 2.37
C VAL A 7 9.15 4.68 3.57
N ALA A 8 9.43 4.22 4.79
CA ALA A 8 8.88 4.79 6.01
C ALA A 8 9.30 6.25 6.22
N GLN A 9 10.56 6.60 5.94
CA GLN A 9 11.02 7.98 6.02
C GLN A 9 10.29 8.87 5.00
N VAL A 10 10.23 8.46 3.73
CA VAL A 10 9.58 9.25 2.67
C VAL A 10 8.08 9.43 2.92
N MET A 11 7.40 8.38 3.43
CA MET A 11 5.98 8.48 3.80
C MET A 11 5.73 9.37 5.01
N GLY A 12 6.64 9.39 5.99
CA GLY A 12 6.52 10.25 7.17
C GLY A 12 6.79 11.74 6.92
N GLU A 13 7.41 12.08 5.79
CA GLU A 13 7.73 13.45 5.40
C GLU A 13 6.66 14.09 4.49
N ASP A 14 5.69 13.31 3.98
CA ASP A 14 4.72 13.73 2.95
C ASP A 14 3.26 13.47 3.40
N GLU A 15 2.77 14.27 4.36
CA GLU A 15 1.40 14.19 4.88
C GLU A 15 0.33 14.73 3.89
N GLU A 16 0.72 15.45 2.85
CA GLU A 16 -0.22 16.28 2.06
C GLU A 16 -1.07 15.49 1.05
N HIS A 17 -0.81 14.17 0.89
CA HIS A 17 -1.36 13.37 -0.21
C HIS A 17 -1.91 11.98 0.17
N SER A 18 -2.15 11.68 1.45
CA SER A 18 -2.58 10.35 1.91
C SER A 18 -3.82 9.81 1.18
N ASP A 19 -4.83 10.64 0.97
CA ASP A 19 -6.08 10.23 0.32
C ASP A 19 -5.84 9.87 -1.16
N LYS A 20 -5.06 10.69 -1.87
CA LYS A 20 -4.71 10.44 -3.28
C LYS A 20 -3.84 9.19 -3.43
N GLN A 21 -2.94 8.95 -2.48
CA GLN A 21 -2.12 7.74 -2.45
C GLN A 21 -2.96 6.50 -2.22
N SER A 22 -3.97 6.58 -1.32
CA SER A 22 -4.93 5.51 -1.08
C SER A 22 -5.77 5.19 -2.32
N ASP A 23 -6.31 6.20 -2.98
CA ASP A 23 -7.08 6.03 -4.22
C ASP A 23 -6.23 5.39 -5.31
N TYR A 24 -4.99 5.89 -5.49
CA TYR A 24 -4.05 5.35 -6.48
C TYR A 24 -3.69 3.89 -6.21
N LEU A 25 -3.42 3.53 -4.95
CA LEU A 25 -3.14 2.15 -4.54
C LEU A 25 -4.33 1.23 -4.81
N THR A 26 -5.55 1.70 -4.52
CA THR A 26 -6.79 0.95 -4.73
C THR A 26 -7.05 0.73 -6.22
N GLU A 27 -6.90 1.78 -7.05
CA GLU A 27 -7.06 1.68 -8.50
C GLU A 27 -6.01 0.74 -9.13
N LEU A 28 -4.74 0.86 -8.71
CA LEU A 28 -3.66 0.01 -9.18
C LEU A 28 -3.94 -1.45 -8.84
N TYR A 29 -4.38 -1.74 -7.62
CA TYR A 29 -4.74 -3.09 -7.21
C TYR A 29 -5.90 -3.67 -8.02
N ARG A 30 -6.99 -2.90 -8.20
CA ARG A 30 -8.19 -3.34 -8.94
C ARG A 30 -7.91 -3.67 -10.41
N ASN A 31 -6.97 -2.96 -11.03
CA ASN A 31 -6.65 -3.12 -12.45
C ASN A 31 -5.43 -4.04 -12.70
N SER A 32 -4.77 -4.54 -11.65
CA SER A 32 -3.54 -5.34 -11.78
C SER A 32 -3.83 -6.81 -12.07
N HIS A 33 -3.00 -7.43 -12.91
CA HIS A 33 -2.94 -8.89 -13.06
C HIS A 33 -2.10 -9.58 -11.97
N TYR A 34 -1.39 -8.81 -11.14
CA TYR A 34 -0.44 -9.27 -10.11
C TYR A 34 -0.97 -9.06 -8.69
N GLN A 35 -2.28 -9.20 -8.49
CA GLN A 35 -2.93 -8.96 -7.20
C GLN A 35 -2.34 -9.82 -6.07
N GLN A 36 -1.98 -11.08 -6.35
CA GLN A 36 -1.40 -11.98 -5.35
C GLN A 36 -0.01 -11.54 -4.89
N GLU A 37 0.82 -11.06 -5.81
CA GLU A 37 2.15 -10.53 -5.51
C GLU A 37 2.04 -9.23 -4.71
N ILE A 38 1.10 -8.35 -5.07
CA ILE A 38 0.83 -7.12 -4.31
C ILE A 38 0.37 -7.48 -2.89
N ASP A 39 -0.59 -8.40 -2.75
CA ASP A 39 -1.05 -8.89 -1.45
C ASP A 39 0.10 -9.47 -0.62
N SER A 40 0.99 -10.24 -1.24
CA SER A 40 2.16 -10.82 -0.56
C SER A 40 3.12 -9.74 -0.04
N VAL A 41 3.32 -8.66 -0.79
CA VAL A 41 4.13 -7.52 -0.35
C VAL A 41 3.48 -6.85 0.85
N PHE A 42 2.18 -6.54 0.79
CA PHE A 42 1.48 -5.89 1.90
C PHE A 42 1.45 -6.77 3.16
N ILE A 43 1.26 -8.09 3.02
CA ILE A 43 1.34 -9.03 4.14
C ILE A 43 2.73 -8.98 4.78
N CYS A 44 3.79 -8.91 3.97
CA CYS A 44 5.16 -8.78 4.47
C CYS A 44 5.40 -7.46 5.21
N LEU A 45 4.81 -6.36 4.73
CA LEU A 45 5.01 -5.01 5.29
C LEU A 45 4.20 -4.74 6.55
N CYS A 46 2.92 -5.13 6.58
CA CYS A 46 1.99 -4.74 7.64
C CYS A 46 1.12 -5.89 8.17
N GLY A 47 1.29 -7.12 7.69
CA GLY A 47 0.54 -8.29 8.14
C GLY A 47 -0.86 -8.44 7.54
N TYR A 48 -1.27 -7.52 6.67
CA TYR A 48 -2.56 -7.55 5.96
C TYR A 48 -2.33 -7.56 4.46
N SER A 49 -3.21 -8.22 3.72
CA SER A 49 -3.22 -8.10 2.26
C SER A 49 -3.84 -6.76 1.86
N LEU A 50 -3.48 -6.21 0.70
CA LEU A 50 -4.04 -4.93 0.23
C LEU A 50 -5.55 -5.08 0.01
N LYS A 51 -6.01 -6.24 -0.47
CA LYS A 51 -7.44 -6.56 -0.54
C LYS A 51 -8.14 -6.37 0.81
N SER A 52 -7.63 -6.97 1.88
CA SER A 52 -8.24 -6.87 3.20
C SER A 52 -8.21 -5.46 3.77
N LEU A 53 -7.20 -4.65 3.43
CA LEU A 53 -7.16 -3.24 3.82
C LEU A 53 -8.23 -2.41 3.11
N ILE A 54 -8.42 -2.63 1.81
CA ILE A 54 -9.48 -1.96 1.01
C ILE A 54 -10.86 -2.31 1.59
N GLU A 55 -11.13 -3.60 1.85
CA GLU A 55 -12.40 -4.06 2.42
C GLU A 55 -12.70 -3.51 3.83
N MET A 56 -11.70 -3.04 4.58
CA MET A 56 -11.89 -2.46 5.92
C MET A 56 -12.25 -0.98 5.90
N VAL A 57 -11.95 -0.27 4.80
CA VAL A 57 -12.14 1.17 4.67
C VAL A 57 -13.31 1.54 3.74
N GLU A 58 -13.90 0.57 3.05
CA GLU A 58 -15.14 0.68 2.27
C GLU A 58 -16.39 0.23 3.05
#